data_AF-A0A5S9QXN5-F1
#
_entry.id   AF-A0A5S9QXN5-F1
#
_cell.length_a   1.000
_cell.length_b   1.000
_cell.length_c   1.000
_cell.angle_alpha   90.00
_cell.angle_beta   90.00
_cell.angle_gamma   90.00
#
_symmetry.space_group_name_H-M   'P 1'
#
loop_
_entity.id
_entity.type
_entity.pdbx_description
1 polymer ?
#
loop_
_entity_poly.entity_id
_entity_poly.type
_entity_poly.pdbx_seq_one_letter_code
_entity_poly.pdbx_strand_id
1 'polypeptide(L)'
;MSARVTIRPTTADDIDAIGAIYSKYVASGVATFEVVAPDREELLRRFGAVTSRTLHRQRGFTDAGRLAAVAFKHGKWLDTLLLQRSLDGPAGR
;
A
#
# COMPACT_ATOMS: atom_id res chain seq x y z
N MET A 1 0.47 4.88 33.94
CA MET A 1 -0.60 3.91 33.60
C MET A 1 -0.24 3.28 32.25
N SER A 2 -0.24 1.95 32.13
CA SER A 2 -0.02 1.28 30.84
C SER A 2 -1.37 0.96 30.23
N ALA A 3 -1.65 1.53 29.05
CA ALA A 3 -2.83 1.19 28.29
C ALA A 3 -2.59 -0.15 27.58
N ARG A 4 -3.60 -1.03 27.57
CA ARG A 4 -3.56 -2.28 26.81
C ARG A 4 -3.60 -1.94 25.31
N VAL A 5 -2.61 -2.42 24.55
CA VAL A 5 -2.53 -2.24 23.08
C VAL A 5 -3.00 -3.51 22.38
N THR A 6 -3.85 -3.36 21.36
CA THR A 6 -4.30 -4.45 20.49
C THR A 6 -3.84 -4.17 19.06
N ILE A 7 -3.22 -5.16 18.41
CA ILE A 7 -2.79 -5.08 17.01
C ILE A 7 -3.79 -5.85 16.15
N ARG A 8 -4.27 -5.22 15.07
CA ARG A 8 -5.18 -5.82 14.09
C ARG A 8 -4.85 -5.33 12.66
N PRO A 9 -5.32 -6.02 11.61
CA PRO A 9 -5.23 -5.49 10.25
C PRO A 9 -5.87 -4.09 10.13
N THR A 10 -5.22 -3.23 9.36
CA THR A 10 -5.74 -1.91 8.98
C THR A 10 -6.87 -2.06 7.97
N THR A 11 -7.88 -1.21 8.12
CA THR A 11 -9.07 -1.10 7.26
C THR A 11 -9.17 0.31 6.67
N ALA A 12 -10.06 0.51 5.70
CA ALA A 12 -10.28 1.83 5.11
C ALA A 12 -10.77 2.89 6.13
N ASP A 13 -11.45 2.46 7.20
CA ASP A 13 -11.96 3.36 8.25
C ASP A 13 -10.83 3.93 9.12
N ASP A 14 -9.64 3.32 9.10
CA ASP A 14 -8.49 3.80 9.86
C ASP A 14 -7.77 4.98 9.16
N ILE A 15 -8.12 5.28 7.91
CA ILE A 15 -7.35 6.20 7.07
C ILE A 15 -7.35 7.63 7.58
N ASP A 16 -8.45 8.09 8.18
CA ASP A 16 -8.52 9.45 8.72
C ASP A 16 -7.57 9.62 9.93
N ALA A 17 -7.49 8.59 10.80
CA ALA A 17 -6.58 8.58 11.93
C ALA A 17 -5.10 8.46 11.49
N ILE A 18 -4.82 7.60 10.51
CA ILE A 18 -3.48 7.48 9.90
C ILE A 18 -3.07 8.80 9.24
N GLY A 19 -4.00 9.43 8.51
CA GLY A 19 -3.81 10.72 7.87
C GLY A 19 -3.45 11.81 8.88
N ALA A 20 -4.18 11.91 10.00
CA ALA A 20 -3.88 12.88 11.04
C ALA A 20 -2.47 12.72 11.64
N ILE A 21 -2.01 11.48 11.84
CA ILE A 21 -0.63 11.20 12.28
C ILE A 21 0.36 11.64 11.20
N TYR A 22 0.11 11.27 9.93
CA TYR A 22 1.00 11.59 8.81
C TYR A 22 1.12 13.10 8.57
N SER A 23 -0.01 13.82 8.54
CA SER A 23 -0.08 15.26 8.34
C SER A 23 0.73 16.04 9.37
N LYS A 24 0.77 15.57 10.63
CA LYS A 24 1.63 16.17 11.66
C LYS A 24 3.10 16.14 11.25
N TYR A 25 3.59 15.02 10.73
CA TYR A 25 4.99 14.88 10.34
C TYR A 25 5.32 15.61 9.03
N VAL A 26 4.36 15.80 8.13
CA VAL A 26 4.51 16.68 6.96
C VAL A 26 4.64 18.14 7.40
N ALA A 27 3.77 18.59 8.31
CA ALA A 27 3.71 20.00 8.70
C ALA A 27 4.86 20.44 9.62
N SER A 28 5.37 19.55 10.47
CA SER A 28 6.27 19.95 11.55
C SER A 28 7.54 19.10 11.69
N GLY A 29 7.84 18.22 10.73
CA GLY A 29 8.92 17.25 10.85
C GLY A 29 9.73 17.07 9.58
N VAL A 30 10.83 16.34 9.72
CA VAL A 30 11.72 15.93 8.61
C VAL A 30 11.69 14.42 8.39
N ALA A 31 10.70 13.73 8.96
CA ALA A 31 10.54 12.29 8.84
C ALA A 31 9.96 11.85 7.47
N THR A 32 9.53 12.82 6.65
CA THR A 32 9.00 12.62 5.30
C THR A 32 9.54 13.71 4.37
N PHE A 33 9.62 13.42 3.08
CA PHE A 33 10.00 14.39 2.04
C PHE A 33 8.79 15.09 1.40
N GLU A 34 7.58 14.77 1.84
CA GLU A 34 6.37 15.45 1.37
C GLU A 34 6.24 16.83 2.03
N VAL A 35 5.92 17.85 1.23
CA VAL A 35 5.74 19.24 1.67
C VAL A 35 4.26 19.61 1.81
N VAL A 36 3.38 18.90 1.09
CA VAL A 36 1.93 19.05 1.16
C VAL A 36 1.35 17.71 1.57
N ALA A 37 0.55 17.71 2.65
CA ALA A 37 -0.05 16.47 3.13
C ALA A 37 -1.07 15.94 2.11
N PRO A 38 -1.07 14.63 1.83
CA PRO A 38 -2.04 14.03 0.93
C PRO A 38 -3.43 14.10 1.56
N ASP A 39 -4.44 14.32 0.72
CA ASP A 39 -5.83 14.25 1.16
C ASP A 39 -6.27 12.79 1.37
N ARG A 40 -7.49 12.64 1.88
CA ARG A 40 -8.09 11.34 2.18
C ARG A 40 -8.20 10.43 0.95
N GLU A 41 -8.50 10.99 -0.21
CA GLU A 41 -8.66 10.23 -1.45
C GLU A 41 -7.31 9.63 -1.88
N GLU A 42 -6.26 10.45 -1.85
CA GLU A 42 -4.90 10.01 -2.13
C GLU A 42 -4.42 8.97 -1.12
N LEU A 43 -4.72 9.14 0.18
CA LEU A 43 -4.38 8.15 1.20
C LEU A 43 -5.12 6.82 0.99
N LEU A 44 -6.41 6.84 0.60
CA LEU A 44 -7.16 5.63 0.25
C LEU A 44 -6.57 4.93 -0.97
N ARG A 45 -6.17 5.69 -2.00
CA ARG A 45 -5.48 5.16 -3.19
C ARG A 45 -4.18 4.45 -2.80
N ARG A 46 -3.36 5.07 -1.94
CA ARG A 46 -2.11 4.48 -1.41
C ARG A 46 -2.39 3.22 -0.59
N PHE A 47 -3.40 3.25 0.28
CA PHE A 47 -3.82 2.10 1.08
C PHE A 47 -4.25 0.91 0.22
N GLY A 48 -5.03 1.14 -0.84
CA GLY A 48 -5.45 0.08 -1.76
C GLY A 48 -4.25 -0.60 -2.45
N ALA A 49 -3.24 0.17 -2.85
CA ALA A 49 -2.02 -0.37 -3.45
C ALA A 49 -1.23 -1.27 -2.48
N VAL A 50 -1.15 -0.90 -1.20
CA VAL A 50 -0.45 -1.68 -0.17
C VAL A 50 -1.25 -2.94 0.21
N THR A 51 -2.56 -2.81 0.42
CA THR A 51 -3.40 -3.94 0.87
C THR A 51 -3.63 -4.99 -0.20
N SER A 52 -3.74 -4.59 -1.48
CA SER A 52 -3.88 -5.53 -2.60
C SER A 52 -2.73 -6.53 -2.65
N ARG A 53 -1.47 -6.06 -2.59
CA ARG A 53 -0.30 -6.96 -2.58
C ARG A 53 -0.31 -7.93 -1.40
N THR A 54 -0.61 -7.43 -0.21
CA THR A 54 -0.70 -8.26 1.00
C THR A 54 -1.79 -9.32 0.87
N LEU A 55 -2.96 -8.95 0.35
CA LEU A 55 -4.06 -9.87 0.08
C LEU A 55 -3.63 -10.97 -0.90
N HIS A 56 -3.03 -10.62 -2.04
CA HIS A 56 -2.58 -11.61 -3.02
C HIS A 56 -1.55 -12.58 -2.42
N ARG A 57 -0.59 -12.09 -1.64
CA ARG A 57 0.40 -12.93 -0.95
C ARG A 57 -0.25 -13.89 0.05
N GLN A 58 -1.21 -13.43 0.84
CA GLN A 58 -1.98 -14.30 1.75
C GLN A 58 -2.78 -15.37 0.99
N ARG A 59 -3.07 -15.16 -0.29
CA ARG A 59 -3.73 -16.12 -1.17
C ARG A 59 -2.74 -16.92 -2.03
N GLY A 60 -1.47 -16.99 -1.65
CA GLY A 60 -0.47 -17.85 -2.29
C GLY A 60 0.14 -17.32 -3.59
N PHE A 61 -0.04 -16.02 -3.88
CA PHE A 61 0.68 -15.38 -4.98
C PHE A 61 2.08 -14.94 -4.55
N THR A 62 3.04 -14.98 -5.47
CA THR A 62 4.41 -14.50 -5.32
C THR A 62 4.71 -13.42 -6.37
N ASP A 63 5.66 -12.53 -6.05
CA ASP A 63 6.10 -11.49 -6.98
C ASP A 63 6.80 -12.15 -8.20
N ALA A 64 6.36 -11.85 -9.42
CA ALA A 64 6.90 -12.41 -10.67
C ALA A 64 7.67 -11.38 -11.51
N GLY A 65 7.38 -10.09 -11.34
CA GLY A 65 8.08 -9.01 -12.04
C GLY A 65 7.42 -7.66 -11.87
N ARG A 66 8.09 -6.61 -12.36
CA ARG A 66 7.56 -5.24 -12.43
C ARG A 66 7.87 -4.67 -13.80
N LEU A 67 6.84 -4.17 -14.48
CA LEU A 67 6.99 -3.36 -15.68
C LEU A 67 6.90 -1.89 -15.26
N ALA A 68 7.99 -1.15 -15.44
CA ALA A 68 8.08 0.25 -15.01
C ALA A 68 7.51 1.20 -16.07
N ALA A 69 6.67 2.15 -15.65
CA ALA A 69 6.09 3.20 -16.47
C ALA A 69 5.48 2.73 -17.80
N VAL A 70 4.76 1.60 -17.79
CA VAL A 70 4.17 1.00 -18.99
C VAL A 70 2.71 1.40 -19.25
N ALA A 71 2.09 2.13 -18.33
CA ALA A 71 0.72 2.61 -18.48
C ALA A 71 0.60 4.08 -18.09
N PHE A 72 -0.06 4.89 -18.92
CA PHE A 72 -0.41 6.27 -18.59
C PHE A 72 -1.92 6.39 -18.35
N LYS A 73 -2.31 6.79 -17.14
CA LYS A 73 -3.72 7.02 -16.76
C LYS A 73 -3.82 8.19 -15.78
N HIS A 74 -4.85 9.01 -15.91
CA HIS A 74 -5.11 10.15 -15.02
C HIS A 74 -3.90 11.09 -14.86
N GLY A 75 -3.20 11.39 -15.95
CA GLY A 75 -2.03 12.29 -15.92
C GLY A 75 -0.77 11.67 -15.30
N LYS A 76 -0.75 10.38 -15.00
CA LYS A 76 0.36 9.71 -14.30
C LYS A 76 0.80 8.46 -15.06
N TRP A 77 2.11 8.29 -15.16
CA TRP A 77 2.71 7.00 -15.51
C TRP A 77 2.61 6.05 -14.32
N LEU A 78 2.29 4.80 -14.61
CA LEU A 78 2.02 3.75 -13.64
C LEU A 78 2.86 2.52 -13.96
N ASP A 79 3.23 1.83 -12.89
CA ASP A 79 3.91 0.56 -12.96
C ASP A 79 2.92 -0.59 -12.85
N THR A 80 3.24 -1.70 -13.50
CA THR A 80 2.47 -2.94 -13.40
C THR A 80 3.28 -3.95 -12.60
N LEU A 81 2.75 -4.39 -11.46
CA LEU A 81 3.28 -5.53 -10.72
C LEU A 81 2.65 -6.82 -11.25
N LEU A 82 3.49 -7.75 -11.68
CA LEU A 82 3.09 -9.09 -12.06
C LEU A 82 3.23 -9.99 -10.84
N LEU A 83 2.14 -10.68 -10.50
CA LEU A 83 2.10 -11.69 -9.44
C LEU A 83 1.73 -13.03 -10.06
N GLN A 84 2.35 -14.10 -9.60
CA GLN A 84 2.06 -15.46 -10.07
C GLN A 84 1.61 -16.35 -8.92
N ARG A 85 0.78 -17.34 -9.23
CA ARG A 85 0.43 -18.42 -8.31
C ARG A 85 0.35 -19.72 -9.12
N SER A 86 1.05 -20.75 -8.67
CA SER A 86 0.89 -22.09 -9.25
C SER A 86 -0.48 -22.64 -8.90
N LEU A 87 -1.20 -23.16 -9.90
CA LEU A 87 -2.53 -23.74 -9.70
C LEU A 87 -2.44 -25.23 -9.31
N ASP A 88 -1.44 -25.96 -9.84
CA ASP A 88 -1.29 -27.41 -9.68
C ASP A 88 0.11 -27.84 -9.16
N GLY A 89 0.80 -26.93 -8.46
CA GLY A 89 2.21 -27.10 -8.07
C GLY A 89 3.19 -26.69 -9.18
N PRO A 90 4.51 -26.61 -8.91
CA PRO A 90 5.47 -26.45 -9.99
C PRO A 90 5.36 -27.65 -10.93
N ALA A 91 5.41 -27.43 -12.24
CA ALA A 91 5.81 -28.50 -13.15
C ALA A 91 7.15 -29.01 -12.63
N GLY A 92 7.16 -30.23 -12.10
CA GLY A 92 8.29 -30.76 -11.33
C GLY A 92 9.62 -30.49 -12.02
N ARG A 93 10.55 -29.91 -11.27
CA ARG A 93 11.98 -30.02 -11.45
C ARG A 93 12.67 -29.73 -10.14
#